data_AF-A0A7Y4QTW6-F1
#
_entry.id   AF-A0A7Y4QTW6-F1
#
_cell.length_a   1.000
_cell.length_b   1.000
_cell.length_c   1.000
_cell.angle_alpha   90.00
_cell.angle_beta   90.00
_cell.angle_gamma   90.00
#
_symmetry.space_group_name_H-M   'P 1'
#
loop_
_entity.id
_entity.type
_entity.pdbx_description
1 polymer ?
#
loop_
_entity_poly.entity_id
_entity_poly.type
_entity_poly.pdbx_seq_one_letter_code
_entity_poly.pdbx_strand_id
1 'polypeptide(L)'
;MIFAVICFISGSNLISQTINQKLITGIPVSAGSADAYSLKYDPLTGGWAYTAYDTVSTKFTIITPKGSSKAFNYAMTYNAVFDSEGNSYIIGSENVTDTVYRYSVLKNNEVIAEYDYIADGWVMKDNVLYYAAQDAGKHYMIQYDTKTGQVTKSNAYDEIRLAYTPDGYSEGEPVGYVGFTKAGSIYYIASLANETFLVIGNTEQKHYSDITWYDLKFNQQDEPCYIAKSQGKFYESRGNTFVVKGDSEYKLFDWIYGPIEFDNSGSPMYVGQDSTGEYKYRSTLMRGADAIETVEGSIYNFAFNPQGKLYYITSGEKTGKDGTSIWHSSLVVDGKKGKEYTSISYPVFGSKGEMMFVASDKNNKYFVVNNNEVISGLYDYISEAKFMPNGKIAYIGVKYGNYDKKIADKNYVIIDDEEFGPYNTVNTADWKSNSIILTDGKSNYAYMAGELIDKTNYVYAFTVYTNKSESKIFDNITDLKYVNGKLVYFAGNMKEKGSYTYNYTLYVDNKKLGDTYSAYTDVVVKDGMMTFIASKGNDMYYVEARP
;
A
#
# COMPACT_ATOMS: atom_id res chain seq x y z
N MET A 1 -9.86 67.36 -14.16
CA MET A 1 -9.29 66.08 -14.62
C MET A 1 -8.28 65.62 -13.58
N ILE A 2 -8.70 64.80 -12.62
CA ILE A 2 -7.83 64.15 -11.64
C ILE A 2 -8.28 62.69 -11.63
N PHE A 3 -7.42 61.80 -12.13
CA PHE A 3 -7.62 60.36 -12.09
C PHE A 3 -7.14 59.84 -10.74
N ALA A 4 -8.06 59.28 -9.94
CA ALA A 4 -7.71 58.50 -8.76
C ALA A 4 -7.53 57.04 -9.17
N VAL A 5 -6.31 56.54 -9.03
CA VAL A 5 -5.98 55.11 -9.16
C VAL A 5 -6.32 54.44 -7.82
N ILE A 6 -7.32 53.57 -7.82
CA ILE A 6 -7.64 52.71 -6.67
C ILE A 6 -6.87 51.40 -6.86
N CYS A 7 -5.79 51.22 -6.11
CA CYS A 7 -5.12 49.94 -5.96
C CYS A 7 -5.96 49.03 -5.06
N PHE A 8 -6.53 47.96 -5.63
CA PHE A 8 -7.04 46.84 -4.84
C PHE A 8 -5.84 46.02 -4.34
N ILE A 9 -5.52 46.17 -3.06
CA ILE A 9 -4.65 45.23 -2.36
C ILE A 9 -5.52 44.01 -2.02
N SER A 10 -5.41 42.95 -2.81
CA SER A 10 -5.94 41.64 -2.43
C SER A 10 -5.12 41.12 -1.24
N GLY A 11 -5.66 41.26 -0.03
CA GLY A 11 -5.10 40.65 1.16
C GLY A 11 -5.18 39.13 1.04
N SER A 12 -4.12 38.50 0.55
CA SER A 12 -3.90 37.07 0.78
C SER A 12 -3.75 36.88 2.28
N ASN A 13 -4.77 36.33 2.94
CA ASN A 13 -4.65 35.86 4.31
C ASN A 13 -3.54 34.79 4.33
N LEU A 14 -2.33 35.19 4.71
CA LEU A 14 -1.28 34.28 5.12
C LEU A 14 -1.78 33.60 6.39
N ILE A 15 -2.36 32.42 6.25
CA ILE A 15 -2.66 31.57 7.40
C ILE A 15 -1.31 31.27 8.06
N SER A 16 -1.12 31.75 9.28
CA SER A 16 0.07 31.44 10.08
C SER A 16 0.14 29.94 10.31
N GLN A 17 1.34 29.37 10.34
CA GLN A 17 1.54 27.98 10.75
C GLN A 17 0.99 27.79 12.16
N THR A 18 0.14 26.78 12.35
CA THR A 18 -0.45 26.49 13.66
C THR A 18 -0.33 25.02 14.01
N ILE A 19 -0.17 24.73 15.29
CA ILE A 19 -0.29 23.38 15.85
C ILE A 19 -1.23 23.42 17.05
N ASN A 20 -2.25 22.57 17.02
CA ASN A 20 -3.23 22.40 18.08
C ASN A 20 -3.11 20.98 18.63
N GLN A 21 -3.14 20.83 19.95
CA GLN A 21 -2.97 19.55 20.62
C GLN A 21 -4.14 19.34 21.56
N LYS A 22 -4.95 18.31 21.30
CA LYS A 22 -6.08 17.92 22.12
C LYS A 22 -5.70 16.65 22.89
N LEU A 23 -5.70 16.72 24.22
CA LEU A 23 -5.54 15.54 25.06
C LEU A 23 -6.69 14.56 24.75
N ILE A 24 -6.35 13.33 24.39
CA ILE A 24 -7.29 12.21 24.22
C ILE A 24 -7.52 11.57 25.59
N THR A 25 -6.43 11.13 26.22
CA THR A 25 -6.45 10.41 27.50
C THR A 25 -5.05 10.34 28.11
N GLY A 26 -4.97 10.07 29.41
CA GLY A 26 -3.75 9.65 30.10
C GLY A 26 -3.80 8.15 30.38
N ILE A 27 -2.85 7.39 29.84
CA ILE A 27 -2.78 5.94 30.05
C ILE A 27 -2.27 5.66 31.47
N PRO A 28 -2.94 4.81 32.26
CA PRO A 28 -2.50 4.49 33.62
C PRO A 28 -1.07 3.97 33.64
N VAL A 29 -0.26 4.42 34.60
CA VAL A 29 1.15 3.95 34.76
C VAL A 29 1.22 2.43 34.96
N SER A 30 0.18 1.83 35.54
CA SER A 30 0.05 0.37 35.67
C SER A 30 -0.03 -0.38 34.35
N ALA A 31 -0.36 0.30 33.24
CA ALA A 31 -0.34 -0.26 31.89
C ALA A 31 1.02 -0.11 31.19
N GLY A 32 2.05 0.38 31.90
CA GLY A 32 3.39 0.61 31.39
C GLY A 32 3.60 1.98 30.74
N SER A 33 4.65 2.08 29.93
CA SER A 33 4.93 3.26 29.10
C SER A 33 3.95 3.31 27.93
N ALA A 34 3.23 4.42 27.79
CA ALA A 34 2.28 4.55 26.68
C ALA A 34 3.00 4.65 25.33
N ASP A 35 2.48 3.90 24.36
CA ASP A 35 2.93 3.96 22.97
C ASP A 35 1.78 4.41 22.06
N ALA A 36 2.02 5.44 21.25
CA ALA A 36 1.07 5.94 20.27
C ALA A 36 0.58 4.83 19.33
N TYR A 37 1.44 3.88 18.96
CA TYR A 37 1.10 2.75 18.08
C TYR A 37 0.05 1.80 18.68
N SER A 38 -0.10 1.78 20.00
CA SER A 38 -1.07 0.94 20.70
C SER A 38 -2.45 1.59 20.86
N LEU A 39 -2.63 2.85 20.43
CA LEU A 39 -3.90 3.57 20.50
C LEU A 39 -4.56 3.63 19.12
N LYS A 40 -5.87 3.34 19.08
CA LYS A 40 -6.74 3.78 17.98
C LYS A 40 -7.68 4.87 18.46
N TYR A 41 -7.85 5.90 17.64
CA TYR A 41 -8.70 7.06 17.92
C TYR A 41 -9.61 7.37 16.74
N ASP A 42 -10.89 7.60 17.01
CA ASP A 42 -11.83 8.18 16.07
C ASP A 42 -12.05 9.67 16.39
N PRO A 43 -11.52 10.60 15.57
CA PRO A 43 -11.68 12.03 15.79
C PRO A 43 -13.13 12.52 15.63
N LEU A 44 -14.00 11.77 14.93
CA LEU A 44 -15.39 12.18 14.69
C LEU A 44 -16.23 12.04 15.97
N THR A 45 -16.12 10.90 16.64
CA THR A 45 -16.88 10.60 17.85
C THR A 45 -16.11 10.89 19.14
N GLY A 46 -14.78 10.96 19.05
CA GLY A 46 -13.89 10.99 20.21
C GLY A 46 -13.66 9.62 20.86
N GLY A 47 -14.20 8.54 20.26
CA GLY A 47 -13.96 7.17 20.71
C GLY A 47 -12.48 6.80 20.63
N TRP A 48 -11.99 6.03 21.61
CA TRP A 48 -10.64 5.49 21.58
C TRP A 48 -10.55 4.13 22.25
N ALA A 49 -9.51 3.39 21.86
CA ALA A 49 -9.12 2.16 22.52
C ALA A 49 -7.60 2.03 22.54
N TYR A 50 -7.07 1.52 23.65
CA TYR A 50 -5.66 1.31 23.88
C TYR A 50 -5.37 -0.15 24.20
N THR A 51 -4.32 -0.70 23.61
CA THR A 51 -3.82 -2.04 23.93
C THR A 51 -2.68 -1.94 24.94
N ALA A 52 -2.88 -2.46 26.14
CA ALA A 52 -1.83 -2.61 27.15
C ALA A 52 -1.27 -4.03 27.12
N TYR A 53 0.06 -4.17 27.08
CA TYR A 53 0.75 -5.45 27.17
C TYR A 53 1.45 -5.58 28.53
N ASP A 54 1.07 -6.58 29.31
CA ASP A 54 1.74 -6.91 30.56
C ASP A 54 2.88 -7.90 30.30
N THR A 55 4.11 -7.46 30.51
CA THR A 55 5.32 -8.27 30.29
C THR A 55 5.49 -9.41 31.30
N VAL A 56 4.79 -9.38 32.44
CA VAL A 56 4.85 -10.42 33.47
C VAL A 56 3.89 -11.55 33.14
N SER A 57 2.61 -11.24 32.90
CA SER A 57 1.61 -12.25 32.51
C SER A 57 1.66 -12.62 31.03
N THR A 58 2.36 -11.83 30.20
CA THR A 58 2.39 -11.95 28.73
C THR A 58 1.00 -11.89 28.11
N LYS A 59 0.12 -11.08 28.69
CA LYS A 59 -1.27 -10.90 28.26
C LYS A 59 -1.56 -9.46 27.85
N PHE A 60 -2.57 -9.31 26.99
CA PHE A 60 -3.04 -8.04 26.47
C PHE A 60 -4.34 -7.64 27.15
N THR A 61 -4.51 -6.36 27.45
CA THR A 61 -5.77 -5.79 27.97
C THR A 61 -6.17 -4.60 27.11
N ILE A 62 -7.44 -4.56 26.71
CA ILE A 62 -8.01 -3.42 25.99
C ILE A 62 -8.56 -2.44 27.01
N ILE A 63 -8.11 -1.19 26.92
CA ILE A 63 -8.53 -0.08 27.76
C ILE A 63 -9.32 0.91 26.91
N THR A 64 -10.49 1.33 27.40
CA THR A 64 -11.40 2.27 26.72
C THR A 64 -11.95 3.28 27.74
N PRO A 65 -12.67 4.33 27.31
CA PRO A 65 -13.42 5.20 28.23
C PRO A 65 -14.41 4.45 29.14
N LYS A 66 -14.87 3.26 28.74
CA LYS A 66 -15.85 2.45 29.46
C LYS A 66 -15.23 1.45 30.44
N GLY A 67 -13.90 1.41 30.50
CA GLY A 67 -13.15 0.53 31.39
C GLY A 67 -12.19 -0.39 30.63
N SER A 68 -11.70 -1.39 31.35
CA SER A 68 -10.75 -2.38 30.85
C SER A 68 -11.44 -3.71 30.59
N SER A 69 -11.03 -4.40 29.53
CA SER A 69 -11.46 -5.77 29.25
C SER A 69 -10.85 -6.76 30.24
N LYS A 70 -11.29 -8.02 30.16
CA LYS A 70 -10.45 -9.13 30.65
C LYS A 70 -9.11 -9.16 29.89
N ALA A 71 -8.12 -9.84 30.46
CA ALA A 71 -6.85 -10.08 29.77
C ALA A 71 -7.02 -11.16 28.69
N PHE A 72 -6.28 -11.04 27.58
CA PHE A 72 -6.28 -11.95 26.42
C PHE A 72 -4.86 -12.43 26.09
N ASN A 73 -4.71 -13.60 25.47
CA ASN A 73 -3.40 -14.01 24.91
C ASN A 73 -2.94 -13.08 23.79
N TYR A 74 -3.87 -12.57 23.00
CA TYR A 74 -3.59 -11.59 21.97
C TYR A 74 -4.79 -10.68 21.80
N ALA A 75 -4.56 -9.38 21.76
CA ALA A 75 -5.55 -8.38 21.39
C ALA A 75 -4.78 -7.15 20.94
N MET A 76 -5.16 -6.56 19.80
CA MET A 76 -4.52 -5.37 19.26
C MET A 76 -5.57 -4.41 18.72
N THR A 77 -5.25 -3.13 18.70
CA THR A 77 -6.16 -2.04 18.30
C THR A 77 -6.04 -1.64 16.83
N TYR A 78 -5.12 -2.23 16.05
CA TYR A 78 -4.91 -1.86 14.65
C TYR A 78 -6.15 -2.11 13.77
N ASN A 79 -6.94 -3.13 14.11
CA ASN A 79 -8.20 -3.45 13.44
C ASN A 79 -9.42 -2.80 14.13
N ALA A 80 -9.25 -1.96 15.14
CA ALA A 80 -10.39 -1.39 15.84
C ALA A 80 -11.24 -0.51 14.91
N VAL A 81 -12.56 -0.72 14.93
CA VAL A 81 -13.54 0.13 14.24
C VAL A 81 -14.50 0.77 15.24
N PHE A 82 -15.11 1.90 14.87
CA PHE A 82 -15.98 2.67 15.76
C PHE A 82 -17.36 2.85 15.16
N ASP A 83 -18.41 2.74 15.98
CA ASP A 83 -19.76 3.15 15.57
C ASP A 83 -19.99 4.66 15.76
N SER A 84 -21.15 5.17 15.33
CA SER A 84 -21.46 6.60 15.41
C SER A 84 -21.61 7.15 16.85
N GLU A 85 -21.62 6.29 17.86
CA GLU A 85 -21.62 6.68 19.28
C GLU A 85 -20.21 6.63 19.91
N GLY A 86 -19.20 6.26 19.12
CA GLY A 86 -17.81 6.14 19.57
C GLY A 86 -17.53 4.86 20.36
N ASN A 87 -18.40 3.85 20.29
CA ASN A 87 -18.07 2.53 20.82
C ASN A 87 -17.01 1.89 19.92
N SER A 88 -15.96 1.34 20.52
CA SER A 88 -14.97 0.55 19.78
C SER A 88 -15.40 -0.90 19.62
N TYR A 89 -15.01 -1.51 18.51
CA TYR A 89 -15.15 -2.94 18.25
C TYR A 89 -13.78 -3.53 17.95
N ILE A 90 -13.37 -4.52 18.75
CA ILE A 90 -12.00 -5.08 18.77
C ILE A 90 -12.03 -6.59 18.88
N ILE A 91 -11.04 -7.27 18.29
CA ILE A 91 -10.85 -8.71 18.41
C ILE A 91 -9.85 -8.98 19.55
N GLY A 92 -10.23 -9.87 20.47
CA GLY A 92 -9.32 -10.49 21.42
C GLY A 92 -9.34 -12.01 21.24
N SER A 93 -8.24 -12.70 21.48
CA SER A 93 -8.17 -14.16 21.39
C SER A 93 -7.50 -14.79 22.60
N GLU A 94 -7.93 -16.02 22.90
CA GLU A 94 -7.37 -16.90 23.92
C GLU A 94 -6.84 -18.16 23.25
N ASN A 95 -5.71 -18.65 23.75
CA ASN A 95 -5.17 -19.94 23.34
C ASN A 95 -5.89 -21.02 24.17
N VAL A 96 -6.74 -21.82 23.52
CA VAL A 96 -7.35 -23.01 24.15
C VAL A 96 -6.31 -24.13 24.24
N THR A 97 -5.52 -24.27 23.17
CA THR A 97 -4.30 -25.10 23.08
C THR A 97 -3.25 -24.33 22.26
N ASP A 98 -2.10 -24.94 21.99
CA ASP A 98 -1.05 -24.34 21.14
C ASP A 98 -1.50 -24.10 19.68
N THR A 99 -2.57 -24.77 19.23
CA THR A 99 -3.08 -24.71 17.84
C THR A 99 -4.56 -24.39 17.74
N VAL A 100 -5.26 -24.31 18.87
CA VAL A 100 -6.70 -24.01 18.93
C VAL A 100 -6.87 -22.69 19.67
N TYR A 101 -7.51 -21.75 19.00
CA TYR A 101 -7.78 -20.42 19.51
C TYR A 101 -9.28 -20.23 19.67
N ARG A 102 -9.66 -19.34 20.58
CA ARG A 102 -11.03 -18.83 20.67
C ARG A 102 -10.97 -17.32 20.53
N TYR A 103 -11.75 -16.79 19.59
CA TYR A 103 -11.79 -15.37 19.29
C TYR A 103 -13.06 -14.76 19.88
N SER A 104 -12.91 -13.58 20.46
CA SER A 104 -13.99 -12.78 21.03
C SER A 104 -14.12 -11.48 20.25
N VAL A 105 -15.35 -11.10 19.91
CA VAL A 105 -15.67 -9.74 19.48
C VAL A 105 -16.01 -8.93 20.73
N LEU A 106 -15.28 -7.84 20.94
CA LEU A 106 -15.52 -6.91 22.03
C LEU A 106 -16.27 -5.68 21.52
N LYS A 107 -17.25 -5.21 22.30
CA LYS A 107 -17.78 -3.85 22.23
C LYS A 107 -17.22 -3.08 23.43
N ASN A 108 -16.31 -2.15 23.17
CA ASN A 108 -15.46 -1.50 24.16
C ASN A 108 -14.64 -2.53 24.96
N ASN A 109 -15.09 -2.84 26.18
CA ASN A 109 -14.44 -3.77 27.11
C ASN A 109 -15.24 -5.08 27.31
N GLU A 110 -16.43 -5.20 26.72
CA GLU A 110 -17.34 -6.33 26.93
C GLU A 110 -17.33 -7.29 25.74
N VAL A 111 -17.26 -8.59 26.00
CA VAL A 111 -17.40 -9.62 24.96
C VAL A 111 -18.86 -9.74 24.55
N ILE A 112 -19.14 -9.53 23.27
CA ILE A 112 -20.50 -9.59 22.70
C ILE A 112 -20.74 -10.82 21.83
N ALA A 113 -19.69 -11.47 21.34
CA ALA A 113 -19.76 -12.71 20.57
C ALA A 113 -18.43 -13.47 20.65
N GLU A 114 -18.47 -14.78 20.41
CA GLU A 114 -17.29 -15.63 20.36
C GLU A 114 -17.38 -16.63 19.21
N TYR A 115 -16.23 -16.90 18.61
CA TYR A 115 -16.08 -17.70 17.39
C TYR A 115 -14.79 -18.53 17.45
N ASP A 116 -14.72 -19.57 16.63
CA ASP A 116 -13.51 -20.39 16.46
C ASP A 116 -12.44 -19.65 15.66
N TYR A 117 -12.86 -18.76 14.77
CA TYR A 117 -12.00 -17.88 13.99
C TYR A 117 -12.76 -16.61 13.58
N ILE A 118 -12.05 -15.48 13.46
CA ILE A 118 -12.57 -14.22 12.91
C ILE A 118 -11.53 -13.69 11.92
N ALA A 119 -11.97 -13.30 10.73
CA ALA A 119 -11.10 -12.64 9.75
C ALA A 119 -10.88 -11.16 10.11
N ASP A 120 -9.65 -10.66 9.96
CA ASP A 120 -9.26 -9.29 10.33
C ASP A 120 -9.94 -8.19 9.48
N GLY A 121 -10.38 -8.53 8.26
CA GLY A 121 -10.94 -7.62 7.25
C GLY A 121 -12.35 -7.09 7.51
N TRP A 122 -12.73 -6.88 8.76
CA TRP A 122 -14.06 -6.39 9.13
C TRP A 122 -14.25 -4.88 8.87
N VAL A 123 -15.49 -4.46 8.66
CA VAL A 123 -15.83 -3.09 8.26
C VAL A 123 -17.05 -2.59 9.02
N MET A 124 -17.02 -1.32 9.44
CA MET A 124 -18.19 -0.60 9.93
C MET A 124 -18.83 0.20 8.80
N LYS A 125 -20.13 -0.02 8.53
CA LYS A 125 -20.89 0.78 7.57
C LYS A 125 -22.32 0.97 8.08
N ASP A 126 -22.77 2.22 8.12
CA ASP A 126 -24.13 2.59 8.53
C ASP A 126 -24.56 2.03 9.90
N ASN A 127 -23.63 1.97 10.87
CA ASN A 127 -23.81 1.34 12.20
C ASN A 127 -24.09 -0.16 12.16
N VAL A 128 -23.61 -0.83 11.11
CA VAL A 128 -23.56 -2.29 11.03
C VAL A 128 -22.10 -2.72 10.90
N LEU A 129 -21.68 -3.61 11.78
CA LEU A 129 -20.36 -4.25 11.75
C LEU A 129 -20.45 -5.51 10.89
N TYR A 130 -19.65 -5.57 9.83
CA TYR A 130 -19.58 -6.70 8.90
C TYR A 130 -18.25 -7.45 9.07
N TYR A 131 -18.30 -8.76 9.23
CA TYR A 131 -17.09 -9.59 9.37
C TYR A 131 -17.35 -11.05 9.00
N ALA A 132 -16.30 -11.76 8.55
CA ALA A 132 -16.36 -13.20 8.39
C ALA A 132 -15.90 -13.89 9.68
N ALA A 133 -16.63 -14.93 10.10
CA ALA A 133 -16.30 -15.71 11.28
C ALA A 133 -16.58 -17.20 11.06
N GLN A 134 -15.80 -18.05 11.73
CA GLN A 134 -16.01 -19.50 11.79
C GLN A 134 -16.64 -19.90 13.11
N ASP A 135 -17.66 -20.75 13.05
CA ASP A 135 -18.35 -21.30 14.22
C ASP A 135 -18.73 -22.76 13.93
N ALA A 136 -18.30 -23.68 14.80
CA ALA A 136 -18.53 -25.12 14.67
C ALA A 136 -18.07 -25.66 13.30
N GLY A 137 -16.92 -25.19 12.83
CA GLY A 137 -16.30 -25.62 11.57
C GLY A 137 -16.90 -25.05 10.29
N LYS A 138 -17.89 -24.14 10.37
CA LYS A 138 -18.49 -23.45 9.21
C LYS A 138 -18.24 -21.96 9.27
N HIS A 139 -18.07 -21.35 8.09
CA HIS A 139 -17.89 -19.92 7.94
C HIS A 139 -19.20 -19.21 7.64
N TYR A 140 -19.34 -18.00 8.20
CA TYR A 140 -20.49 -17.13 8.03
C TYR A 140 -20.02 -15.70 7.81
N MET A 141 -20.72 -14.99 6.93
CA MET A 141 -20.69 -13.53 6.91
C MET A 141 -21.65 -13.03 7.98
N ILE A 142 -21.13 -12.26 8.93
CA ILE A 142 -21.87 -11.73 10.06
C ILE A 142 -22.19 -10.26 9.82
N GLN A 143 -23.42 -9.87 10.13
CA GLN A 143 -23.85 -8.48 10.24
C GLN A 143 -24.32 -8.24 11.67
N TYR A 144 -23.66 -7.35 12.39
CA TYR A 144 -24.02 -6.96 13.75
C TYR A 144 -24.52 -5.51 13.75
N ASP A 145 -25.81 -5.31 13.97
CA ASP A 145 -26.40 -3.99 14.11
C ASP A 145 -25.99 -3.40 15.47
N THR A 146 -25.23 -2.32 15.46
CA THR A 146 -24.59 -1.79 16.68
C THR A 146 -25.57 -1.10 17.63
N LYS A 147 -26.76 -0.73 17.14
CA LYS A 147 -27.81 -0.03 17.89
C LYS A 147 -28.73 -1.00 18.60
N THR A 148 -29.10 -2.09 17.92
CA THR A 148 -30.05 -3.09 18.43
C THR A 148 -29.35 -4.30 19.04
N GLY A 149 -28.08 -4.53 18.70
CA GLY A 149 -27.35 -5.75 19.03
C GLY A 149 -27.80 -6.98 18.24
N GLN A 150 -28.63 -6.79 17.21
CA GLN A 150 -29.12 -7.89 16.38
C GLN A 150 -28.00 -8.45 15.51
N VAL A 151 -27.90 -9.79 15.47
CA VAL A 151 -26.96 -10.52 14.62
C VAL A 151 -27.70 -11.18 13.47
N THR A 152 -27.22 -10.97 12.25
CA THR A 152 -27.64 -11.71 11.06
C THR A 152 -26.45 -12.49 10.51
N LYS A 153 -26.67 -13.76 10.16
CA LYS A 153 -25.67 -14.64 9.53
C LYS A 153 -26.09 -14.93 8.10
N SER A 154 -25.11 -15.04 7.19
CA SER A 154 -25.33 -15.64 5.86
C SER A 154 -25.63 -17.14 5.95
N ASN A 155 -25.78 -17.80 4.80
CA ASN A 155 -25.64 -19.24 4.69
C ASN A 155 -24.31 -19.72 5.30
N ALA A 156 -24.28 -20.99 5.71
CA ALA A 156 -23.07 -21.65 6.21
C ALA A 156 -22.21 -22.15 5.04
N TYR A 157 -20.95 -21.77 5.02
CA TYR A 157 -19.98 -22.18 3.98
C TYR A 157 -18.83 -22.96 4.60
N ASP A 158 -18.08 -23.70 3.77
CA ASP A 158 -16.84 -24.35 4.21
C ASP A 158 -15.72 -23.31 4.42
N GLU A 159 -15.70 -22.27 3.58
CA GLU A 159 -14.72 -21.18 3.63
C GLU A 159 -15.37 -19.88 3.16
N ILE A 160 -14.97 -18.76 3.75
CA ILE A 160 -15.20 -17.42 3.20
C ILE A 160 -13.85 -16.73 3.03
N ARG A 161 -13.58 -16.26 1.80
CA ARG A 161 -12.44 -15.39 1.48
C ARG A 161 -12.94 -13.98 1.23
N LEU A 162 -12.43 -13.05 2.02
CA LEU A 162 -12.74 -11.63 1.87
C LEU A 162 -12.05 -11.06 0.63
N ALA A 163 -12.68 -10.05 0.02
CA ALA A 163 -12.21 -9.48 -1.22
C ALA A 163 -10.91 -8.70 -0.98
N TYR A 164 -9.87 -9.05 -1.72
CA TYR A 164 -8.65 -8.26 -1.70
C TYR A 164 -8.87 -6.94 -2.44
N THR A 165 -8.72 -5.83 -1.73
CA THR A 165 -8.65 -4.50 -2.33
C THR A 165 -7.23 -3.99 -2.10
N PRO A 166 -6.36 -3.98 -3.12
CA PRO A 166 -5.00 -3.46 -2.95
C PRO A 166 -5.05 -1.97 -2.63
N ASP A 167 -4.85 -1.62 -1.36
CA ASP A 167 -4.60 -0.24 -0.93
C ASP A 167 -3.13 -0.10 -0.56
N GLY A 168 -2.28 -0.03 -1.59
CA GLY A 168 -0.85 0.18 -1.46
C GLY A 168 -0.04 -1.08 -1.17
N TYR A 169 1.23 -0.87 -0.78
CA TYR A 169 2.18 -1.92 -0.44
C TYR A 169 1.86 -2.50 0.94
N SER A 170 1.71 -3.83 1.04
CA SER A 170 1.62 -4.56 2.30
C SER A 170 2.77 -5.56 2.40
N GLU A 171 3.48 -5.57 3.53
CA GLU A 171 4.40 -6.66 3.85
C GLU A 171 3.58 -7.84 4.41
N GLY A 172 3.69 -9.01 3.79
CA GLY A 172 2.98 -10.23 4.18
C GLY A 172 1.87 -10.65 3.22
N GLU A 173 1.11 -11.69 3.60
CA GLU A 173 -0.08 -12.09 2.86
C GLU A 173 -1.11 -10.96 2.90
N PRO A 174 -1.64 -10.54 1.74
CA PRO A 174 -2.60 -9.45 1.68
C PRO A 174 -3.86 -9.77 2.48
N VAL A 175 -4.31 -8.79 3.28
CA VAL A 175 -5.56 -8.91 4.04
C VAL A 175 -6.73 -8.48 3.16
N GLY A 176 -7.68 -9.39 2.94
CA GLY A 176 -8.95 -9.07 2.26
C GLY A 176 -9.93 -8.37 3.21
N TYR A 177 -10.83 -7.54 2.67
CA TYR A 177 -11.87 -6.83 3.40
C TYR A 177 -13.27 -7.22 2.92
N VAL A 178 -14.30 -6.95 3.73
CA VAL A 178 -15.70 -7.04 3.26
C VAL A 178 -15.91 -6.04 2.12
N GLY A 179 -16.17 -6.55 0.92
CA GLY A 179 -16.41 -5.74 -0.27
C GLY A 179 -17.83 -5.19 -0.32
N PHE A 180 -18.02 -4.03 -0.96
CA PHE A 180 -19.34 -3.46 -1.24
C PHE A 180 -19.45 -3.05 -2.71
N THR A 181 -20.53 -3.46 -3.37
CA THR A 181 -20.88 -2.96 -4.71
C THR A 181 -21.22 -1.47 -4.63
N LYS A 182 -21.27 -0.76 -5.76
CA LYS A 182 -21.72 0.65 -5.79
C LYS A 182 -23.16 0.79 -5.28
N ALA A 183 -24.00 -0.21 -5.52
CA ALA A 183 -25.36 -0.29 -4.96
C ALA A 183 -25.39 -0.57 -3.45
N GLY A 184 -24.24 -0.85 -2.83
CA GLY A 184 -24.09 -1.04 -1.39
C GLY A 184 -24.28 -2.48 -0.90
N SER A 185 -24.47 -3.45 -1.80
CA SER A 185 -24.55 -4.87 -1.43
C SER A 185 -23.17 -5.38 -1.04
N ILE A 186 -23.09 -6.17 0.03
CA ILE A 186 -21.83 -6.84 0.38
C ILE A 186 -21.44 -7.86 -0.69
N TYR A 187 -20.14 -8.12 -0.84
CA TYR A 187 -19.67 -9.25 -1.63
C TYR A 187 -18.43 -9.90 -1.01
N TYR A 188 -18.30 -11.21 -1.25
CA TYR A 188 -17.19 -12.05 -0.78
C TYR A 188 -17.13 -13.34 -1.61
N ILE A 189 -16.00 -14.05 -1.57
CA ILE A 189 -15.87 -15.36 -2.19
C ILE A 189 -16.19 -16.42 -1.13
N ALA A 190 -16.99 -17.42 -1.50
CA ALA A 190 -17.35 -18.52 -0.62
C ALA A 190 -17.02 -19.87 -1.29
N SER A 191 -16.78 -20.89 -0.46
CA SER A 191 -16.63 -22.26 -0.92
C SER A 191 -17.65 -23.16 -0.21
N LEU A 192 -18.25 -24.08 -0.97
CA LEU A 192 -19.12 -25.12 -0.46
C LEU A 192 -18.82 -26.45 -1.18
N ALA A 193 -18.52 -27.48 -0.41
CA ALA A 193 -17.95 -28.73 -0.89
C ALA A 193 -16.69 -28.47 -1.75
N ASN A 194 -16.74 -28.83 -3.03
CA ASN A 194 -15.61 -28.67 -3.95
C ASN A 194 -15.76 -27.46 -4.88
N GLU A 195 -16.78 -26.64 -4.67
CA GLU A 195 -17.10 -25.49 -5.50
C GLU A 195 -16.78 -24.19 -4.78
N THR A 196 -16.40 -23.17 -5.56
CA THR A 196 -16.08 -21.82 -5.11
C THR A 196 -16.83 -20.83 -6.00
N PHE A 197 -17.41 -19.80 -5.39
CA PHE A 197 -18.27 -18.83 -6.07
C PHE A 197 -18.20 -17.45 -5.40
N LEU A 198 -18.53 -16.42 -6.17
CA LEU A 198 -18.79 -15.08 -5.63
C LEU A 198 -20.17 -15.05 -4.99
N VAL A 199 -20.32 -14.38 -3.86
CA VAL A 199 -21.62 -14.04 -3.26
C VAL A 199 -21.80 -12.53 -3.34
N ILE A 200 -22.95 -12.06 -3.84
CA ILE A 200 -23.33 -10.64 -3.84
C ILE A 200 -24.65 -10.49 -3.10
N GLY A 201 -24.63 -9.78 -1.97
CA GLY A 201 -25.71 -9.73 -1.00
C GLY A 201 -25.99 -11.13 -0.45
N ASN A 202 -27.14 -11.70 -0.82
CA ASN A 202 -27.54 -13.07 -0.48
C ASN A 202 -27.58 -14.00 -1.71
N THR A 203 -27.02 -13.57 -2.84
CA THR A 203 -27.10 -14.30 -4.11
C THR A 203 -25.75 -14.94 -4.43
N GLU A 204 -25.73 -16.26 -4.47
CA GLU A 204 -24.62 -17.06 -4.97
C GLU A 204 -24.55 -16.91 -6.50
N GLN A 205 -23.39 -16.46 -7.00
CA GLN A 205 -23.13 -16.37 -8.43
C GLN A 205 -22.78 -17.76 -8.98
N LYS A 206 -22.50 -17.87 -10.28
CA LYS A 206 -22.12 -19.16 -10.90
C LYS A 206 -20.97 -19.85 -10.14
N HIS A 207 -21.11 -21.17 -9.98
CA HIS A 207 -20.15 -22.01 -9.26
C HIS A 207 -19.01 -22.48 -10.16
N TYR A 208 -17.80 -22.45 -9.59
CA TYR A 208 -16.55 -22.81 -10.23
C TYR A 208 -15.80 -23.83 -9.37
N SER A 209 -14.79 -24.49 -9.93
CA SER A 209 -13.94 -25.35 -9.11
C SER A 209 -13.02 -24.54 -8.22
N ASP A 210 -12.65 -23.32 -8.62
CA ASP A 210 -11.87 -22.38 -7.83
C ASP A 210 -11.98 -20.94 -8.38
N ILE A 211 -11.71 -19.94 -7.56
CA ILE A 211 -11.63 -18.52 -7.94
C ILE A 211 -10.35 -17.93 -7.35
N THR A 212 -9.62 -17.09 -8.11
CA THR A 212 -8.42 -16.45 -7.57
C THR A 212 -8.80 -15.47 -6.47
N TRP A 213 -7.95 -15.39 -5.44
CA TRP A 213 -8.18 -14.49 -4.32
C TRP A 213 -7.90 -13.02 -4.68
N TYR A 214 -6.95 -12.79 -5.60
CA TYR A 214 -6.36 -11.45 -5.81
C TYR A 214 -6.95 -10.64 -6.95
N ASP A 215 -7.77 -11.24 -7.82
CA ASP A 215 -8.18 -10.60 -9.09
C ASP A 215 -9.69 -10.31 -9.18
N LEU A 216 -10.38 -10.18 -8.05
CA LEU A 216 -11.78 -9.74 -8.04
C LEU A 216 -11.87 -8.21 -8.11
N LYS A 217 -12.42 -7.69 -9.21
CA LYS A 217 -12.69 -6.25 -9.41
C LYS A 217 -14.09 -6.03 -9.97
N PHE A 218 -14.60 -4.80 -9.83
CA PHE A 218 -15.84 -4.38 -10.46
C PHE A 218 -15.53 -3.34 -11.54
N ASN A 219 -16.19 -3.45 -12.69
CA ASN A 219 -16.01 -2.46 -13.76
C ASN A 219 -16.77 -1.15 -13.45
N GLN A 220 -16.72 -0.22 -14.39
CA GLN A 220 -17.37 1.10 -14.25
C GLN A 220 -18.90 0.98 -14.14
N GLN A 221 -19.50 -0.12 -14.61
CA GLN A 221 -20.92 -0.43 -14.57
C GLN A 221 -21.33 -1.28 -13.35
N ASP A 222 -20.42 -1.50 -12.38
CA ASP A 222 -20.67 -2.33 -11.19
C ASP A 222 -20.88 -3.82 -11.53
N GLU A 223 -20.32 -4.30 -12.64
CA GLU A 223 -20.28 -5.72 -12.99
C GLU A 223 -19.02 -6.38 -12.39
N PRO A 224 -19.15 -7.53 -11.71
CA PRO A 224 -18.00 -8.24 -11.16
C PRO A 224 -17.15 -8.86 -12.28
N CYS A 225 -15.84 -8.84 -12.10
CA CYS A 225 -14.87 -9.49 -12.97
C CYS A 225 -13.81 -10.19 -12.11
N TYR A 226 -13.53 -11.46 -12.41
CA TYR A 226 -12.57 -12.27 -11.66
C TYR A 226 -11.98 -13.39 -12.52
N ILE A 227 -10.92 -14.04 -12.03
CA ILE A 227 -10.32 -15.20 -12.67
C ILE A 227 -10.84 -16.47 -11.97
N ALA A 228 -11.31 -17.43 -12.75
CA ALA A 228 -11.88 -18.68 -12.24
C ALA A 228 -11.26 -19.91 -12.92
N LYS A 229 -11.47 -21.07 -12.29
CA LYS A 229 -11.23 -22.39 -12.89
C LYS A 229 -12.53 -23.16 -13.04
N SER A 230 -12.69 -23.83 -14.16
CA SER A 230 -13.82 -24.75 -14.36
C SER A 230 -13.53 -26.13 -13.77
N GLN A 231 -12.26 -26.51 -13.66
CA GLN A 231 -11.81 -27.76 -13.06
C GLN A 231 -10.47 -27.59 -12.35
N GLY A 232 -10.31 -28.31 -11.22
CA GLY A 232 -9.11 -28.27 -10.38
C GLY A 232 -8.96 -26.98 -9.56
N LYS A 233 -7.88 -26.90 -8.79
CA LYS A 233 -7.55 -25.73 -7.95
C LYS A 233 -6.38 -24.94 -8.52
N PHE A 234 -6.33 -23.64 -8.24
CA PHE A 234 -5.16 -22.82 -8.51
C PHE A 234 -3.95 -23.39 -7.76
N TYR A 235 -2.76 -23.24 -8.33
CA TYR A 235 -1.49 -23.77 -7.80
C TYR A 235 -1.34 -25.31 -7.72
N GLU A 236 -2.42 -26.06 -7.87
CA GLU A 236 -2.39 -27.53 -7.89
C GLU A 236 -2.47 -28.12 -9.31
N SER A 237 -3.19 -27.44 -10.21
CA SER A 237 -3.49 -27.97 -11.53
C SER A 237 -3.35 -26.92 -12.64
N ARG A 238 -2.74 -27.35 -13.75
CA ARG A 238 -2.63 -26.60 -15.01
C ARG A 238 -3.95 -26.65 -15.78
N GLY A 239 -4.27 -25.60 -16.55
CA GLY A 239 -5.42 -25.62 -17.45
C GLY A 239 -6.69 -25.06 -16.83
N ASN A 240 -7.73 -24.96 -17.65
CA ASN A 240 -9.09 -24.63 -17.24
C ASN A 240 -9.26 -23.24 -16.61
N THR A 241 -8.33 -22.32 -16.86
CA THR A 241 -8.34 -20.97 -16.28
C THR A 241 -8.93 -19.97 -17.26
N PHE A 242 -9.85 -19.11 -16.81
CA PHE A 242 -10.50 -18.09 -17.64
C PHE A 242 -10.92 -16.87 -16.81
N VAL A 243 -11.17 -15.76 -17.49
CA VAL A 243 -11.80 -14.58 -16.89
C VAL A 243 -13.32 -14.73 -16.96
N VAL A 244 -13.99 -14.30 -15.90
CA VAL A 244 -15.45 -14.16 -15.80
C VAL A 244 -15.77 -12.67 -15.69
N LYS A 245 -16.74 -12.16 -16.44
CA LYS A 245 -17.35 -10.83 -16.25
C LYS A 245 -18.86 -10.96 -16.21
N GLY A 246 -19.48 -10.67 -15.07
CA GLY A 246 -20.90 -10.98 -14.84
C GLY A 246 -21.17 -12.46 -15.13
N ASP A 247 -22.06 -12.74 -16.07
CA ASP A 247 -22.39 -14.11 -16.52
C ASP A 247 -21.53 -14.60 -17.71
N SER A 248 -20.63 -13.76 -18.23
CA SER A 248 -19.82 -14.09 -19.40
C SER A 248 -18.50 -14.74 -19.02
N GLU A 249 -18.17 -15.83 -19.71
CA GLU A 249 -16.91 -16.56 -19.56
C GLU A 249 -16.07 -16.39 -20.82
N TYR A 250 -14.80 -16.03 -20.64
CA TYR A 250 -13.90 -15.80 -21.76
C TYR A 250 -13.02 -17.02 -22.06
N LYS A 251 -12.11 -16.86 -23.02
CA LYS A 251 -11.24 -17.93 -23.52
C LYS A 251 -10.46 -18.61 -22.38
N LEU A 252 -10.37 -19.94 -22.47
CA LEU A 252 -9.57 -20.80 -21.59
C LEU A 252 -8.07 -20.73 -21.91
N PHE A 253 -7.27 -20.76 -20.85
CA PHE A 253 -5.81 -20.84 -20.90
C PHE A 253 -5.29 -21.82 -19.85
N ASP A 254 -4.01 -22.21 -19.99
CA ASP A 254 -3.31 -22.91 -18.91
C ASP A 254 -3.25 -22.08 -17.63
N TRP A 255 -2.87 -20.81 -17.79
CA TRP A 255 -2.77 -19.84 -16.71
C TRP A 255 -3.29 -18.47 -17.15
N ILE A 256 -3.87 -17.74 -16.21
CA ILE A 256 -4.10 -16.30 -16.32
C ILE A 256 -3.58 -15.73 -15.02
N TYR A 257 -2.68 -14.76 -15.13
CA TYR A 257 -2.16 -14.02 -14.00
C TYR A 257 -2.66 -12.58 -14.08
N GLY A 258 -3.01 -12.01 -12.93
CA GLY A 258 -3.40 -10.62 -12.82
C GLY A 258 -2.33 -9.62 -13.31
N PRO A 259 -2.70 -8.33 -13.40
CA PRO A 259 -4.00 -7.78 -13.03
C PRO A 259 -5.07 -8.02 -14.11
N ILE A 260 -6.35 -8.00 -13.72
CA ILE A 260 -7.43 -7.65 -14.65
C ILE A 260 -7.54 -6.13 -14.70
N GLU A 261 -7.47 -5.55 -15.89
CA GLU A 261 -7.76 -4.12 -16.12
C GLU A 261 -9.01 -3.96 -16.98
N PHE A 262 -9.56 -2.75 -17.05
CA PHE A 262 -10.70 -2.45 -17.91
C PHE A 262 -10.36 -1.35 -18.90
N ASP A 263 -10.82 -1.51 -20.14
CA ASP A 263 -10.86 -0.39 -21.07
C ASP A 263 -12.06 0.54 -20.80
N ASN A 264 -12.16 1.63 -21.56
CA ASN A 264 -13.23 2.62 -21.41
C ASN A 264 -14.65 2.09 -21.69
N SER A 265 -14.77 0.88 -22.28
CA SER A 265 -16.06 0.22 -22.51
C SER A 265 -16.45 -0.72 -21.36
N GLY A 266 -15.57 -0.90 -20.37
CA GLY A 266 -15.74 -1.92 -19.33
C GLY A 266 -15.43 -3.33 -19.81
N SER A 267 -14.68 -3.48 -20.92
CA SER A 267 -14.19 -4.78 -21.38
C SER A 267 -12.93 -5.16 -20.61
N PRO A 268 -12.81 -6.41 -20.12
CA PRO A 268 -11.67 -6.82 -19.34
C PRO A 268 -10.45 -7.01 -20.25
N MET A 269 -9.30 -6.55 -19.77
CA MET A 269 -7.99 -6.77 -20.36
C MET A 269 -7.19 -7.68 -19.43
N TYR A 270 -6.59 -8.71 -20.01
CA TYR A 270 -5.87 -9.74 -19.25
C TYR A 270 -4.88 -10.48 -20.15
N VAL A 271 -3.90 -11.15 -19.54
CA VAL A 271 -2.93 -11.99 -20.25
C VAL A 271 -3.21 -13.45 -19.95
N GLY A 272 -3.57 -14.21 -20.98
CA GLY A 272 -3.65 -15.66 -20.91
C GLY A 272 -2.34 -16.29 -21.39
N GLN A 273 -1.91 -17.37 -20.74
CA GLN A 273 -0.66 -18.05 -21.04
C GLN A 273 -0.88 -19.55 -21.19
N ASP A 274 -0.31 -20.13 -22.25
CA ASP A 274 -0.31 -21.57 -22.53
C ASP A 274 1.13 -22.08 -22.58
N SER A 275 1.41 -23.25 -21.98
CA SER A 275 2.76 -23.82 -22.06
C SER A 275 2.98 -24.51 -23.40
N THR A 276 4.09 -24.15 -24.05
CA THR A 276 4.56 -24.70 -25.33
C THR A 276 5.71 -25.69 -25.14
N GLY A 277 6.18 -25.88 -23.91
CA GLY A 277 7.22 -26.83 -23.55
C GLY A 277 7.64 -26.68 -22.08
N GLU A 278 8.73 -27.35 -21.71
CA GLU A 278 9.36 -27.21 -20.39
C GLU A 278 9.92 -25.78 -20.25
N TYR A 279 9.41 -25.03 -19.27
CA TYR A 279 9.72 -23.60 -19.03
C TYR A 279 9.51 -22.67 -20.24
N LYS A 280 8.68 -23.10 -21.21
CA LYS A 280 8.33 -22.31 -22.39
C LYS A 280 6.84 -22.08 -22.45
N TYR A 281 6.49 -20.85 -22.79
CA TYR A 281 5.12 -20.39 -22.76
C TYR A 281 4.84 -19.44 -23.91
N ARG A 282 3.57 -19.45 -24.34
CA ARG A 282 2.99 -18.51 -25.27
C ARG A 282 2.00 -17.64 -24.50
N SER A 283 2.20 -16.34 -24.54
CA SER A 283 1.32 -15.39 -23.86
C SER A 283 0.47 -14.64 -24.89
N THR A 284 -0.81 -14.45 -24.57
CA THR A 284 -1.77 -13.69 -25.39
C THR A 284 -2.39 -12.58 -24.56
N LEU A 285 -2.25 -11.34 -25.01
CA LEU A 285 -2.98 -10.20 -24.47
C LEU A 285 -4.39 -10.19 -25.04
N MET A 286 -5.40 -10.23 -24.18
CA MET A 286 -6.81 -10.30 -24.53
C MET A 286 -7.51 -8.97 -24.21
N ARG A 287 -8.51 -8.62 -25.02
CA ARG A 287 -9.54 -7.63 -24.73
C ARG A 287 -10.89 -8.32 -24.84
N GLY A 288 -11.48 -8.69 -23.71
CA GLY A 288 -12.64 -9.58 -23.68
C GLY A 288 -12.34 -10.87 -24.45
N ALA A 289 -13.11 -11.14 -25.51
CA ALA A 289 -12.91 -12.32 -26.36
C ALA A 289 -11.83 -12.15 -27.44
N ASP A 290 -11.40 -10.91 -27.71
CA ASP A 290 -10.49 -10.60 -28.83
C ASP A 290 -9.03 -10.71 -28.40
N ALA A 291 -8.22 -11.40 -29.20
CA ALA A 291 -6.77 -11.42 -29.04
C ALA A 291 -6.14 -10.17 -29.66
N ILE A 292 -5.35 -9.43 -28.88
CA ILE A 292 -4.65 -8.23 -29.32
C ILE A 292 -3.25 -8.58 -29.86
N GLU A 293 -2.50 -9.40 -29.12
CA GLU A 293 -1.12 -9.79 -29.45
C GLU A 293 -0.84 -11.18 -28.87
N THR A 294 -0.05 -11.99 -29.59
CA THR A 294 0.44 -13.28 -29.11
C THR A 294 1.94 -13.40 -29.34
N VAL A 295 2.69 -13.73 -28.29
CA VAL A 295 4.16 -13.88 -28.34
C VAL A 295 4.61 -15.21 -27.77
N GLU A 296 5.70 -15.76 -28.30
CA GLU A 296 6.49 -16.79 -27.62
C GLU A 296 7.34 -16.10 -26.55
N GLY A 297 7.00 -16.32 -25.28
CA GLY A 297 7.49 -15.55 -24.15
C GLY A 297 6.36 -14.86 -23.38
N SER A 298 6.69 -13.82 -22.61
CA SER A 298 5.80 -13.17 -21.64
C SER A 298 5.22 -11.87 -22.18
N ILE A 299 4.00 -11.54 -21.75
CA ILE A 299 3.43 -10.20 -21.82
C ILE A 299 3.14 -9.76 -20.38
N TYR A 300 3.59 -8.57 -19.99
CA TYR A 300 3.39 -8.04 -18.65
C TYR A 300 3.33 -6.50 -18.65
N ASN A 301 2.98 -5.91 -17.49
CA ASN A 301 2.85 -4.46 -17.30
C ASN A 301 2.02 -3.77 -18.40
N PHE A 302 0.82 -4.28 -18.66
CA PHE A 302 -0.09 -3.67 -19.62
C PHE A 302 -1.03 -2.67 -18.93
N ALA A 303 -1.24 -1.51 -19.55
CA ALA A 303 -2.24 -0.52 -19.13
C ALA A 303 -2.46 0.52 -20.23
N PHE A 304 -3.24 1.56 -19.94
CA PHE A 304 -3.41 2.73 -20.82
C PHE A 304 -2.58 3.90 -20.31
N ASN A 305 -1.86 4.57 -21.19
CA ASN A 305 -1.14 5.78 -20.86
C ASN A 305 -2.11 6.99 -20.73
N PRO A 306 -1.66 8.19 -20.28
CA PRO A 306 -2.53 9.35 -20.12
C PRO A 306 -3.23 9.84 -21.40
N GLN A 307 -2.76 9.43 -22.58
CA GLN A 307 -3.39 9.71 -23.87
C GLN A 307 -4.36 8.60 -24.32
N GLY A 308 -4.64 7.62 -23.46
CA GLY A 308 -5.53 6.49 -23.74
C GLY A 308 -4.92 5.43 -24.66
N LYS A 309 -3.61 5.44 -24.88
CA LYS A 309 -2.93 4.42 -25.69
C LYS A 309 -2.56 3.22 -24.85
N LEU A 310 -2.92 2.03 -25.32
CA LEU A 310 -2.50 0.78 -24.71
C LEU A 310 -0.98 0.63 -24.82
N TYR A 311 -0.34 0.29 -23.71
CA TYR A 311 1.03 -0.18 -23.69
C TYR A 311 1.15 -1.53 -22.99
N TYR A 312 2.20 -2.28 -23.31
CA TYR A 312 2.57 -3.52 -22.65
C TYR A 312 4.03 -3.85 -22.94
N ILE A 313 4.64 -4.68 -22.10
CA ILE A 313 6.00 -5.19 -22.33
C ILE A 313 5.91 -6.63 -22.82
N THR A 314 6.63 -6.92 -23.90
CA THR A 314 6.87 -8.29 -24.36
C THR A 314 8.29 -8.70 -23.98
N SER A 315 8.49 -9.91 -23.47
CA SER A 315 9.82 -10.50 -23.30
C SER A 315 9.90 -11.91 -23.86
N GLY A 316 11.09 -12.32 -24.29
CA GLY A 316 11.36 -13.66 -24.81
C GLY A 316 12.84 -13.98 -24.82
N GLU A 317 13.18 -15.21 -25.19
CA GLU A 317 14.56 -15.66 -25.33
C GLU A 317 14.97 -15.72 -26.81
N LYS A 318 16.20 -15.26 -27.10
CA LYS A 318 16.87 -15.48 -28.39
C LYS A 318 18.18 -16.22 -28.16
N THR A 319 18.46 -17.20 -29.01
CA THR A 319 19.76 -17.87 -29.04
C THR A 319 20.77 -16.96 -29.75
N GLY A 320 21.82 -16.57 -29.03
CA GLY A 320 22.99 -15.89 -29.57
C GLY A 320 23.79 -16.76 -30.54
N LYS A 321 24.71 -16.14 -31.29
CA LYS A 321 25.54 -16.85 -32.28
C LYS A 321 26.46 -17.91 -31.66
N ASP A 322 26.78 -17.75 -30.38
CA ASP A 322 27.59 -18.66 -29.56
C ASP A 322 26.75 -19.73 -28.84
N GLY A 323 25.44 -19.80 -29.11
CA GLY A 323 24.52 -20.74 -28.47
C GLY A 323 23.99 -20.27 -27.11
N THR A 324 24.39 -19.08 -26.62
CA THR A 324 23.89 -18.55 -25.35
C THR A 324 22.43 -18.09 -25.46
N SER A 325 21.61 -18.37 -24.45
CA SER A 325 20.26 -17.79 -24.38
C SER A 325 20.34 -16.36 -23.85
N ILE A 326 19.76 -15.42 -24.60
CA ILE A 326 19.74 -14.00 -24.26
C ILE A 326 18.29 -13.57 -24.18
N TRP A 327 17.89 -13.11 -22.99
CA TRP A 327 16.59 -12.47 -22.80
C TRP A 327 16.54 -11.14 -23.54
N HIS A 328 15.41 -10.87 -24.16
CA HIS A 328 15.12 -9.58 -24.76
C HIS A 328 13.73 -9.12 -24.38
N SER A 329 13.59 -7.82 -24.15
CA SER A 329 12.33 -7.15 -23.81
C SER A 329 12.10 -5.96 -24.74
N SER A 330 10.84 -5.66 -25.01
CA SER A 330 10.42 -4.47 -25.78
C SER A 330 9.14 -3.91 -25.22
N LEU A 331 9.09 -2.59 -25.10
CA LEU A 331 7.86 -1.87 -24.82
C LEU A 331 7.09 -1.68 -26.14
N VAL A 332 5.81 -2.02 -26.13
CA VAL A 332 4.88 -1.80 -27.24
C VAL A 332 3.90 -0.71 -26.82
N VAL A 333 3.68 0.28 -27.67
CA VAL A 333 2.68 1.33 -27.46
C VAL A 333 1.82 1.43 -28.70
N ASP A 334 0.52 1.19 -28.55
CA ASP A 334 -0.48 1.26 -29.64
C ASP A 334 -0.06 0.42 -30.86
N GLY A 335 0.37 -0.83 -30.60
CA GLY A 335 0.86 -1.78 -31.60
C GLY A 335 2.25 -1.48 -32.17
N LYS A 336 2.91 -0.39 -31.76
CA LYS A 336 4.26 -0.04 -32.22
C LYS A 336 5.32 -0.54 -31.24
N LYS A 337 6.11 -1.51 -31.68
CA LYS A 337 7.21 -2.09 -30.90
C LYS A 337 8.44 -1.17 -30.87
N GLY A 338 8.95 -0.89 -29.68
CA GLY A 338 10.17 -0.10 -29.46
C GLY A 338 11.46 -0.90 -29.64
N LYS A 339 12.59 -0.30 -29.23
CA LYS A 339 13.91 -0.94 -29.25
C LYS A 339 13.98 -2.13 -28.28
N GLU A 340 14.82 -3.12 -28.62
CA GLU A 340 15.08 -4.28 -27.77
C GLU A 340 16.18 -3.98 -26.73
N TYR A 341 15.95 -4.46 -25.51
CA TYR A 341 16.87 -4.40 -24.36
C TYR A 341 16.89 -5.76 -23.66
N THR A 342 17.83 -6.01 -22.73
CA THR A 342 17.83 -7.28 -21.98
C THR A 342 16.60 -7.38 -21.08
N SER A 343 16.33 -6.33 -20.31
CA SER A 343 15.12 -6.18 -19.50
C SER A 343 14.61 -4.74 -19.52
N ILE A 344 13.33 -4.56 -19.20
CA ILE A 344 12.64 -3.26 -19.10
C ILE A 344 11.81 -3.25 -17.80
N SER A 345 11.94 -2.20 -17.00
CA SER A 345 11.12 -1.95 -15.80
C SER A 345 9.72 -1.44 -16.16
N TYR A 346 8.86 -1.23 -15.16
CA TYR A 346 7.59 -0.55 -15.38
C TYR A 346 7.79 0.85 -16.01
N PRO A 347 7.09 1.19 -17.11
CA PRO A 347 7.23 2.48 -17.76
C PRO A 347 6.45 3.57 -17.01
N VAL A 348 7.02 4.77 -17.00
CA VAL A 348 6.42 5.98 -16.43
C VAL A 348 6.11 6.95 -17.57
N PHE A 349 4.94 7.59 -17.51
CA PHE A 349 4.48 8.51 -18.55
C PHE A 349 4.38 9.94 -18.04
N GLY A 350 4.87 10.88 -18.85
CA GLY A 350 4.68 12.31 -18.65
C GLY A 350 3.29 12.77 -19.08
N SER A 351 2.92 14.00 -18.70
CA SER A 351 1.59 14.57 -19.00
C SER A 351 1.37 14.83 -20.50
N LYS A 352 2.44 14.99 -21.29
CA LYS A 352 2.34 15.19 -22.75
C LYS A 352 2.54 13.89 -23.53
N GLY A 353 2.67 12.76 -22.84
CA GLY A 353 2.83 11.43 -23.44
C GLY A 353 4.27 11.04 -23.70
N GLU A 354 5.21 11.78 -23.09
CA GLU A 354 6.58 11.32 -22.93
C GLU A 354 6.59 10.01 -22.15
N MET A 355 7.56 9.16 -22.46
CA MET A 355 7.64 7.82 -21.91
C MET A 355 9.06 7.54 -21.45
N MET A 356 9.18 7.08 -20.22
CA MET A 356 10.45 6.76 -19.61
C MET A 356 10.42 5.39 -18.95
N PHE A 357 11.52 4.65 -18.99
CA PHE A 357 11.68 3.39 -18.29
C PHE A 357 13.16 3.14 -17.99
N VAL A 358 13.41 2.24 -17.04
CA VAL A 358 14.75 1.69 -16.81
C VAL A 358 14.92 0.45 -17.69
N ALA A 359 16.05 0.35 -18.37
CA ALA A 359 16.43 -0.82 -19.14
C ALA A 359 17.80 -1.34 -18.67
N SER A 360 18.11 -2.59 -19.03
CA SER A 360 19.44 -3.17 -18.80
C SER A 360 20.12 -3.62 -20.10
N ASP A 361 21.44 -3.63 -20.07
CA ASP A 361 22.28 -4.23 -21.10
C ASP A 361 22.55 -5.72 -20.82
N LYS A 362 23.33 -6.37 -21.69
CA LYS A 362 23.71 -7.79 -21.54
C LYS A 362 24.61 -8.08 -20.35
N ASN A 363 25.17 -7.05 -19.70
CA ASN A 363 26.03 -7.14 -18.54
C ASN A 363 25.28 -6.81 -17.25
N ASN A 364 23.94 -6.75 -17.30
CA ASN A 364 23.07 -6.33 -16.20
C ASN A 364 23.42 -4.94 -15.64
N LYS A 365 23.87 -4.02 -16.51
CA LYS A 365 23.99 -2.61 -16.16
C LYS A 365 22.74 -1.87 -16.57
N TYR A 366 22.23 -1.05 -15.65
CA TYR A 366 20.97 -0.35 -15.78
C TYR A 366 21.17 1.09 -16.24
N PHE A 367 20.25 1.57 -17.07
CA PHE A 367 20.21 2.94 -17.57
C PHE A 367 18.77 3.39 -17.83
N VAL A 368 18.55 4.69 -17.85
CA VAL A 368 17.26 5.33 -18.11
C VAL A 368 17.10 5.58 -19.61
N VAL A 369 15.94 5.21 -20.14
CA VAL A 369 15.53 5.49 -21.52
C VAL A 369 14.35 6.45 -21.48
N ASN A 370 14.44 7.57 -22.21
CA ASN A 370 13.33 8.51 -22.43
C ASN A 370 13.03 8.59 -23.93
N ASN A 371 11.79 8.33 -24.34
CA ASN A 371 11.35 8.35 -25.74
C ASN A 371 12.26 7.57 -26.73
N ASN A 372 12.77 6.42 -26.30
CA ASN A 372 13.72 5.54 -27.02
C ASN A 372 15.20 6.01 -27.06
N GLU A 373 15.55 7.08 -26.35
CA GLU A 373 16.93 7.56 -26.22
C GLU A 373 17.46 7.24 -24.82
N VAL A 374 18.71 6.77 -24.73
CA VAL A 374 19.38 6.56 -23.44
C VAL A 374 19.85 7.91 -22.91
N ILE A 375 19.39 8.29 -21.73
CA ILE A 375 19.67 9.61 -21.14
C ILE A 375 20.59 9.56 -19.90
N SER A 376 20.97 8.37 -19.43
CA SER A 376 21.83 8.21 -18.26
C SER A 376 23.13 7.47 -18.56
N GLY A 377 24.07 7.53 -17.62
CA GLY A 377 25.18 6.58 -17.53
C GLY A 377 24.73 5.17 -17.13
N LEU A 378 25.69 4.26 -17.00
CA LEU A 378 25.50 2.89 -16.55
C LEU A 378 25.63 2.77 -15.02
N TYR A 379 24.66 2.14 -14.39
CA TYR A 379 24.63 1.86 -12.95
C TYR A 379 24.49 0.36 -12.68
N ASP A 380 24.81 -0.06 -11.45
CA ASP A 380 24.54 -1.42 -11.00
C ASP A 380 23.05 -1.65 -10.74
N TYR A 381 22.33 -0.58 -10.39
CA TYR A 381 20.89 -0.57 -10.22
C TYR A 381 20.33 0.86 -10.34
N ILE A 382 19.05 0.99 -10.68
CA ILE A 382 18.32 2.27 -10.63
C ILE A 382 17.07 2.07 -9.78
N SER A 383 16.97 2.76 -8.65
CA SER A 383 15.93 2.53 -7.65
C SER A 383 14.63 3.31 -7.90
N GLU A 384 14.72 4.48 -8.53
CA GLU A 384 13.55 5.26 -8.98
C GLU A 384 13.92 5.95 -10.30
N ALA A 385 12.95 6.08 -11.21
CA ALA A 385 13.01 6.98 -12.36
C ALA A 385 11.61 7.56 -12.63
N LYS A 386 11.46 8.88 -12.70
CA LYS A 386 10.17 9.52 -12.98
C LYS A 386 10.23 10.89 -13.65
N PHE A 387 9.09 11.29 -14.20
CA PHE A 387 8.84 12.68 -14.55
C PHE A 387 8.39 13.47 -13.33
N MET A 388 9.07 14.57 -13.05
CA MET A 388 8.60 15.59 -12.13
C MET A 388 7.45 16.40 -12.74
N PRO A 389 6.60 17.07 -11.94
CA PRO A 389 5.44 17.81 -12.45
C PRO A 389 5.78 18.93 -13.44
N ASN A 390 6.96 19.53 -13.34
CA ASN A 390 7.47 20.53 -14.27
C ASN A 390 8.11 19.94 -15.55
N GLY A 391 8.04 18.62 -15.74
CA GLY A 391 8.62 17.92 -16.89
C GLY A 391 10.09 17.54 -16.75
N LYS A 392 10.74 17.93 -15.64
CA LYS A 392 12.10 17.48 -15.33
C LYS A 392 12.15 15.98 -15.13
N ILE A 393 13.29 15.38 -15.43
CA ILE A 393 13.51 13.95 -15.20
C ILE A 393 14.28 13.78 -13.90
N ALA A 394 13.89 12.82 -13.08
CA ALA A 394 14.65 12.47 -11.90
C ALA A 394 14.85 10.96 -11.82
N TYR A 395 16.06 10.52 -11.45
CA TYR A 395 16.35 9.12 -11.22
C TYR A 395 17.45 8.93 -10.16
N ILE A 396 17.51 7.73 -9.59
CA ILE A 396 18.51 7.39 -8.57
C ILE A 396 19.35 6.22 -9.05
N GLY A 397 20.63 6.49 -9.32
CA GLY A 397 21.59 5.49 -9.73
C GLY A 397 22.38 4.95 -8.56
N VAL A 398 22.53 3.63 -8.49
CA VAL A 398 23.30 2.94 -7.45
C VAL A 398 24.53 2.29 -8.06
N LYS A 399 25.68 2.49 -7.43
CA LYS A 399 26.90 1.73 -7.68
C LYS A 399 27.19 0.90 -6.43
N TYR A 400 27.15 -0.42 -6.57
CA TYR A 400 27.33 -1.31 -5.44
C TYR A 400 28.77 -1.26 -4.94
N GLY A 401 28.90 -1.25 -3.62
CA GLY A 401 30.16 -1.34 -2.91
C GLY A 401 30.67 -2.77 -2.85
N ASN A 402 31.49 -3.02 -1.84
CA ASN A 402 31.97 -4.35 -1.50
C ASN A 402 31.92 -4.49 0.02
N TYR A 403 30.85 -5.10 0.50
CA TYR A 403 30.58 -5.24 1.94
C TYR A 403 31.64 -6.08 2.66
N ASP A 404 32.20 -7.11 2.01
CA ASP A 404 33.32 -7.91 2.56
C ASP A 404 34.55 -7.06 2.84
N LYS A 405 34.78 -6.04 2.00
CA LYS A 405 35.86 -5.06 2.14
C LYS A 405 35.44 -3.80 2.90
N LYS A 406 34.23 -3.79 3.49
CA LYS A 406 33.65 -2.63 4.20
C LYS A 406 33.61 -1.36 3.33
N ILE A 407 33.37 -1.54 2.04
CA ILE A 407 33.14 -0.47 1.07
C ILE A 407 31.62 -0.37 0.90
N ALA A 408 31.04 0.74 1.34
CA ALA A 408 29.60 0.98 1.20
C ALA A 408 29.20 1.26 -0.24
N ASP A 409 27.91 1.08 -0.51
CA ASP A 409 27.28 1.51 -1.76
C ASP A 409 27.40 3.02 -1.95
N LYS A 410 27.31 3.43 -3.21
CA LYS A 410 27.27 4.83 -3.62
C LYS A 410 25.99 5.10 -4.38
N ASN A 411 25.16 5.95 -3.81
CA ASN A 411 23.88 6.35 -4.37
C ASN A 411 23.99 7.77 -4.90
N TYR A 412 23.43 7.99 -6.09
CA TYR A 412 23.45 9.27 -6.78
C TYR A 412 22.02 9.65 -7.10
N VAL A 413 21.60 10.85 -6.69
CA VAL A 413 20.32 11.42 -7.09
C VAL A 413 20.60 12.30 -8.29
N ILE A 414 19.93 12.03 -9.42
CA ILE A 414 20.06 12.82 -10.64
C ILE A 414 18.73 13.52 -10.88
N ILE A 415 18.78 14.83 -11.07
CA ILE A 415 17.61 15.65 -11.45
C ILE A 415 18.03 16.46 -12.67
N ASP A 416 17.45 16.11 -13.83
CA ASP A 416 17.92 16.45 -15.16
C ASP A 416 19.41 16.04 -15.35
N ASP A 417 20.29 17.02 -15.53
CA ASP A 417 21.73 16.84 -15.73
C ASP A 417 22.54 17.10 -14.45
N GLU A 418 21.88 17.41 -13.33
CA GLU A 418 22.54 17.65 -12.05
C GLU A 418 22.65 16.36 -11.23
N GLU A 419 23.87 15.99 -10.87
CA GLU A 419 24.18 14.83 -10.03
C GLU A 419 24.47 15.27 -8.58
N PHE A 420 23.76 14.66 -7.62
CA PHE A 420 23.95 14.86 -6.19
C PHE A 420 24.44 13.56 -5.53
N GLY A 421 25.41 13.67 -4.62
CA GLY A 421 26.05 12.55 -3.94
C GLY A 421 27.56 12.46 -4.23
N PRO A 422 28.20 11.29 -4.02
CA PRO A 422 27.60 10.03 -3.60
C PRO A 422 27.15 10.04 -2.14
N TYR A 423 26.02 9.40 -1.86
CA TYR A 423 25.53 9.10 -0.51
C TYR A 423 25.68 7.60 -0.20
N ASN A 424 25.78 7.22 1.08
CA ASN A 424 25.78 5.80 1.45
C ASN A 424 24.40 5.15 1.28
N THR A 425 23.32 5.90 1.48
CA THR A 425 21.96 5.46 1.16
C THR A 425 21.08 6.65 0.75
N VAL A 426 20.06 6.39 -0.07
CA VAL A 426 18.93 7.32 -0.31
C VAL A 426 17.66 6.52 -0.07
N ASN A 427 16.89 6.93 0.93
CA ASN A 427 15.82 6.10 1.50
C ASN A 427 14.44 6.52 0.98
N THR A 428 13.51 5.56 0.93
CA THR A 428 12.10 5.80 0.66
C THR A 428 11.56 6.89 1.59
N ALA A 429 11.08 7.97 0.97
CA ALA A 429 10.58 9.14 1.67
C ALA A 429 9.08 9.00 1.98
N ASP A 430 8.33 8.42 1.05
CA ASP A 430 6.92 8.05 1.22
C ASP A 430 6.73 6.56 0.90
N TRP A 431 6.47 5.77 1.95
CA TRP A 431 6.27 4.33 1.87
C TRP A 431 4.96 3.96 1.18
N LYS A 432 3.95 4.85 1.21
CA LYS A 432 2.65 4.59 0.57
C LYS A 432 2.76 4.61 -0.95
N SER A 433 3.49 5.59 -1.49
CA SER A 433 3.77 5.71 -2.92
C SER A 433 5.08 5.04 -3.35
N ASN A 434 5.79 4.40 -2.40
CA ASN A 434 7.14 3.88 -2.57
C ASN A 434 8.08 4.87 -3.30
N SER A 435 7.98 6.16 -2.97
CA SER A 435 8.72 7.23 -3.64
C SER A 435 9.91 7.67 -2.79
N ILE A 436 11.07 7.81 -3.41
CA ILE A 436 12.30 8.28 -2.77
C ILE A 436 12.45 9.78 -2.98
N ILE A 437 12.22 10.25 -4.20
CA ILE A 437 12.16 11.68 -4.52
C ILE A 437 10.72 12.14 -4.32
N LEU A 438 10.47 13.25 -3.64
CA LEU A 438 9.14 13.81 -3.46
C LEU A 438 9.03 15.13 -4.20
N THR A 439 7.82 15.49 -4.63
CA THR A 439 7.56 16.78 -5.28
C THR A 439 6.32 17.43 -4.71
N ASP A 440 6.27 18.76 -4.75
CA ASP A 440 5.10 19.54 -4.30
C ASP A 440 3.97 19.64 -5.35
N GLY A 441 4.05 18.85 -6.42
CA GLY A 441 3.16 18.99 -7.58
C GLY A 441 3.55 20.12 -8.52
N LYS A 442 4.65 20.86 -8.25
CA LYS A 442 5.16 21.95 -9.09
C LYS A 442 6.63 21.72 -9.45
N SER A 443 7.54 22.39 -8.75
CA SER A 443 8.97 22.40 -9.06
C SER A 443 9.85 22.15 -7.85
N ASN A 444 9.28 22.10 -6.64
CA ASN A 444 10.05 21.80 -5.45
C ASN A 444 10.19 20.29 -5.34
N TYR A 445 11.39 19.85 -4.94
CA TYR A 445 11.67 18.46 -4.66
C TYR A 445 12.30 18.31 -3.29
N ALA A 446 12.12 17.13 -2.71
CA ALA A 446 12.80 16.71 -1.49
C ALA A 446 13.19 15.25 -1.57
N TYR A 447 14.29 14.87 -0.93
CA TYR A 447 14.67 13.47 -0.72
C TYR A 447 15.48 13.33 0.57
N MET A 448 15.57 12.11 1.09
CA MET A 448 16.35 11.79 2.29
C MET A 448 17.56 10.97 1.90
N ALA A 449 18.74 11.42 2.30
CA ALA A 449 19.98 10.65 2.15
C ALA A 449 20.66 10.43 3.50
N GLY A 450 21.33 9.29 3.63
CA GLY A 450 21.99 8.84 4.85
C GLY A 450 23.49 8.67 4.67
N GLU A 451 24.23 9.11 5.66
CA GLU A 451 25.68 8.93 5.80
C GLU A 451 25.97 7.89 6.88
N LEU A 452 26.87 6.96 6.60
CA LEU A 452 27.24 5.87 7.52
C LEU A 452 28.16 6.40 8.62
N ILE A 453 27.65 6.54 9.84
CA ILE A 453 28.39 7.06 11.00
C ILE A 453 29.00 5.96 11.87
N ASP A 454 28.45 4.75 11.86
CA ASP A 454 29.03 3.56 12.52
C ASP A 454 29.03 2.38 11.55
N LYS A 455 30.23 2.05 11.04
CA LYS A 455 30.42 0.95 10.09
C LYS A 455 30.25 -0.44 10.68
N THR A 456 30.32 -0.58 12.01
CA THR A 456 30.23 -1.88 12.68
C THR A 456 28.77 -2.26 12.86
N ASN A 457 27.96 -1.29 13.30
CA ASN A 457 26.55 -1.50 13.60
C ASN A 457 25.63 -0.99 12.49
N TYR A 458 26.18 -0.52 11.36
CA TYR A 458 25.46 0.07 10.24
C TYR A 458 24.50 1.20 10.66
N VAL A 459 24.98 2.11 11.53
CA VAL A 459 24.20 3.27 11.97
C VAL A 459 24.41 4.42 11.00
N TYR A 460 23.30 5.01 10.56
CA TYR A 460 23.27 6.14 9.64
C TYR A 460 22.80 7.41 10.35
N ALA A 461 23.24 8.54 9.82
CA ALA A 461 22.66 9.84 10.12
C ALA A 461 22.08 10.43 8.84
N PHE A 462 20.90 11.03 8.94
CA PHE A 462 20.08 11.41 7.79
C PHE A 462 19.95 12.92 7.65
N THR A 463 19.91 13.37 6.40
CA THR A 463 19.66 14.75 6.00
C THR A 463 18.55 14.77 4.96
N VAL A 464 17.65 15.74 5.07
CA VAL A 464 16.67 16.06 4.04
C VAL A 464 17.28 17.09 3.09
N TYR A 465 17.33 16.76 1.82
CA TYR A 465 17.78 17.65 0.75
C TYR A 465 16.58 18.18 -0.01
N THR A 466 16.62 19.46 -0.37
CA THR A 466 15.62 20.10 -1.23
C THR A 466 16.31 20.94 -2.30
N ASN A 467 15.55 21.41 -3.28
CA ASN A 467 16.03 22.38 -4.26
C ASN A 467 16.38 23.77 -3.66
N LYS A 468 16.13 24.00 -2.36
CA LYS A 468 16.29 25.31 -1.69
C LYS A 468 17.29 25.28 -0.54
N SER A 469 17.43 24.14 0.11
CA SER A 469 18.21 23.97 1.34
C SER A 469 18.36 22.50 1.71
N GLU A 470 19.26 22.23 2.63
CA GLU A 470 19.35 20.98 3.38
C GLU A 470 18.91 21.17 4.83
N SER A 471 18.43 20.11 5.47
CA SER A 471 18.15 20.10 6.90
C SER A 471 19.44 19.96 7.71
N LYS A 472 19.35 20.14 9.03
CA LYS A 472 20.37 19.58 9.92
C LYS A 472 20.33 18.04 9.87
N ILE A 473 21.36 17.43 10.44
CA ILE A 473 21.50 15.97 10.54
C ILE A 473 20.62 15.44 11.69
N PHE A 474 20.00 14.28 11.49
CA PHE A 474 19.18 13.57 12.47
C PHE A 474 19.50 12.07 12.51
N ASP A 475 19.18 11.39 13.61
CA ASP A 475 19.36 9.94 13.71
C ASP A 475 18.28 9.16 12.94
N ASN A 476 17.10 9.77 12.76
CA ASN A 476 15.98 9.18 12.03
C ASN A 476 15.12 10.31 11.40
N ILE A 477 14.64 10.11 10.17
CA ILE A 477 13.61 10.94 9.54
C ILE A 477 12.54 10.02 8.95
N THR A 478 11.28 10.40 9.15
CA THR A 478 10.10 9.61 8.81
C THR A 478 8.97 10.54 8.33
N ASP A 479 8.01 10.01 7.58
CA ASP A 479 6.83 10.74 7.10
C ASP A 479 7.16 12.02 6.32
N LEU A 480 8.24 11.99 5.52
CA LEU A 480 8.59 13.10 4.64
C LEU A 480 7.51 13.24 3.55
N LYS A 481 6.87 14.41 3.43
CA LYS A 481 5.86 14.70 2.41
C LYS A 481 5.67 16.20 2.17
N TYR A 482 4.95 16.56 1.11
CA TYR A 482 4.51 17.95 0.89
C TYR A 482 3.05 18.13 1.31
N VAL A 483 2.77 19.17 2.09
CA VAL A 483 1.42 19.57 2.50
C VAL A 483 1.24 21.04 2.13
N ASN A 484 0.29 21.36 1.24
CA ASN A 484 0.08 22.72 0.71
C ASN A 484 1.37 23.39 0.17
N GLY A 485 2.26 22.60 -0.44
CA GLY A 485 3.55 23.09 -0.95
C GLY A 485 4.63 23.33 0.11
N LYS A 486 4.36 23.00 1.37
CA LYS A 486 5.30 23.01 2.48
C LYS A 486 5.87 21.62 2.71
N LEU A 487 7.18 21.54 2.88
CA LEU A 487 7.83 20.26 3.18
C LEU A 487 7.64 19.96 4.66
N VAL A 488 7.12 18.78 4.97
CA VAL A 488 6.89 18.34 6.35
C VAL A 488 7.52 16.97 6.58
N TYR A 489 8.05 16.76 7.78
CA TYR A 489 8.59 15.48 8.21
C TYR A 489 8.72 15.39 9.72
N PHE A 490 8.73 14.17 10.25
CA PHE A 490 9.15 13.92 11.62
C PHE A 490 10.63 13.58 11.63
N ALA A 491 11.37 14.22 12.54
CA ALA A 491 12.76 13.88 12.79
C ALA A 491 12.95 13.39 14.21
N GLY A 492 13.57 12.21 14.33
CA GLY A 492 13.92 11.53 15.57
C GLY A 492 15.36 11.84 15.98
N ASN A 493 15.56 12.10 17.27
CA ASN A 493 16.87 12.09 17.90
C ASN A 493 16.89 10.96 18.92
N MET A 494 17.92 10.13 18.88
CA MET A 494 18.05 8.94 19.71
C MET A 494 18.14 9.36 21.18
N LYS A 495 17.23 8.84 22.00
CA LYS A 495 17.18 9.04 23.45
C LYS A 495 18.03 8.01 24.16
N GLU A 496 17.92 6.75 23.77
CA GLU A 496 18.66 5.63 24.36
C GLU A 496 19.06 4.61 23.29
N LYS A 497 20.37 4.36 23.18
CA LYS A 497 20.95 3.51 22.12
C LYS A 497 20.57 2.03 22.25
N GLY A 498 20.44 1.53 23.48
CA GLY A 498 20.16 0.11 23.72
C GLY A 498 18.72 -0.32 23.37
N SER A 499 17.77 0.61 23.50
CA SER A 499 16.35 0.38 23.26
C SER A 499 15.86 0.95 21.92
N TYR A 500 16.74 1.61 21.16
CA TYR A 500 16.39 2.34 19.92
C TYR A 500 15.19 3.28 20.11
N THR A 501 15.13 3.95 21.26
CA THR A 501 14.06 4.91 21.56
C THR A 501 14.46 6.29 21.06
N TYR A 502 13.49 7.00 20.47
CA TYR A 502 13.69 8.31 19.87
C TYR A 502 12.74 9.34 20.48
N ASN A 503 13.14 10.60 20.39
CA ASN A 503 12.25 11.73 20.57
C ASN A 503 11.98 12.35 19.20
N TYR A 504 10.72 12.37 18.80
CA TYR A 504 10.28 12.86 17.49
C TYR A 504 9.81 14.30 17.56
N THR A 505 10.04 15.06 16.50
CA THR A 505 9.56 16.44 16.38
C THR A 505 9.14 16.68 14.94
N LEU A 506 8.00 17.34 14.76
CA LEU A 506 7.51 17.75 13.45
C LEU A 506 8.31 18.96 12.97
N TYR A 507 8.76 18.90 11.72
CA TYR A 507 9.42 20.01 11.02
C TYR A 507 8.58 20.43 9.82
N VAL A 508 8.56 21.74 9.57
CA VAL A 508 7.98 22.37 8.38
C VAL A 508 9.04 23.29 7.76
N ASP A 509 9.40 23.04 6.49
CA ASP A 509 10.48 23.75 5.79
C ASP A 509 11.76 23.88 6.65
N ASN A 510 12.21 22.76 7.24
CA ASN A 510 13.37 22.66 8.14
C ASN A 510 13.25 23.46 9.45
N LYS A 511 12.07 23.97 9.80
CA LYS A 511 11.80 24.63 11.09
C LYS A 511 10.95 23.75 11.98
N LYS A 512 11.33 23.65 13.26
CA LYS A 512 10.55 22.92 14.26
C LYS A 512 9.15 23.53 14.39
N LEU A 513 8.11 22.70 14.35
CA LEU A 513 6.73 23.06 14.62
C LEU A 513 6.19 22.23 15.79
N GLY A 514 5.87 22.90 16.90
CA GLY A 514 5.28 22.26 18.08
C GLY A 514 6.28 21.56 19.01
N ASP A 515 5.76 20.61 19.77
CA ASP A 515 6.49 19.94 20.85
C ASP A 515 7.33 18.76 20.34
N THR A 516 8.00 18.11 21.28
CA THR A 516 8.69 16.85 21.06
C THR A 516 7.86 15.71 21.66
N TYR A 517 7.74 14.61 20.95
CA TYR A 517 6.90 13.46 21.28
C TYR A 517 7.75 12.21 21.47
N SER A 518 7.30 11.30 22.35
CA SER A 518 7.97 10.02 22.59
C SER A 518 7.66 9.00 21.49
N ALA A 519 6.45 9.05 20.95
CA ALA A 519 6.03 8.31 19.77
C ALA A 519 4.93 9.08 19.03
N TYR A 520 4.69 8.73 17.77
CA TYR A 520 3.57 9.23 16.99
C TYR A 520 3.11 8.15 15.99
N THR A 521 1.86 8.21 15.54
CA THR A 521 1.28 7.29 14.56
C THR A 521 0.09 7.95 13.84
N ASP A 522 -0.52 7.21 12.90
CA ASP A 522 -1.75 7.59 12.18
C ASP A 522 -1.66 8.98 11.52
N VAL A 523 -0.53 9.26 10.84
CA VAL A 523 -0.33 10.52 10.11
C VAL A 523 -1.23 10.58 8.89
N VAL A 524 -2.22 11.47 8.93
CA VAL A 524 -3.17 11.72 7.84
C VAL A 524 -3.03 13.16 7.36
N VAL A 525 -3.07 13.35 6.04
CA VAL A 525 -3.13 14.68 5.42
C VAL A 525 -4.45 14.80 4.66
N LYS A 526 -5.26 15.79 5.02
CA LYS A 526 -6.54 16.08 4.35
C LYS A 526 -6.75 17.59 4.28
N ASP A 527 -7.08 18.10 3.08
CA ASP A 527 -7.37 19.51 2.83
C ASP A 527 -6.26 20.47 3.36
N GLY A 528 -5.01 20.01 3.28
CA GLY A 528 -3.84 20.77 3.74
C GLY A 528 -3.63 20.81 5.25
N MET A 529 -4.47 20.11 6.02
CA MET A 529 -4.28 19.87 7.44
C MET A 529 -3.64 18.51 7.63
N MET A 530 -2.60 18.45 8.46
CA MET A 530 -2.01 17.21 8.93
C MET A 530 -2.58 16.87 10.30
N THR A 531 -2.95 15.62 10.51
CA THR A 531 -3.41 15.11 11.80
C THR A 531 -2.65 13.85 12.17
N PHE A 532 -2.36 13.65 13.45
CA PHE A 532 -1.68 12.46 13.94
C PHE A 532 -1.96 12.21 15.42
N ILE A 533 -1.70 11.00 15.87
CA ILE A 533 -1.71 10.63 17.29
C ILE A 533 -0.29 10.72 17.82
N ALA A 534 -0.10 11.28 19.00
CA ALA A 534 1.23 11.39 19.62
C ALA A 534 1.18 11.14 21.12
N SER A 535 2.28 10.59 21.66
CA SER A 535 2.46 10.39 23.09
C SER A 535 3.50 11.36 23.69
N LYS A 536 3.23 11.82 24.91
CA LYS A 536 4.21 12.51 25.77
C LYS A 536 4.23 11.85 27.14
N GLY A 537 5.18 10.96 27.37
CA GLY A 537 5.09 10.05 28.50
C GLY A 537 3.82 9.19 28.35
N ASN A 538 2.93 9.24 29.33
CA ASN A 538 1.68 8.47 29.33
C ASN A 538 0.46 9.22 28.79
N ASP A 539 0.60 10.50 28.44
CA ASP A 539 -0.48 11.27 27.85
C ASP A 539 -0.52 11.11 26.33
N MET A 540 -1.73 10.90 25.80
CA MET A 540 -2.01 10.70 24.39
C MET A 540 -2.74 11.92 23.82
N TYR A 541 -2.29 12.40 22.67
CA TYR A 541 -2.80 13.61 22.04
C TYR A 541 -3.24 13.33 20.61
N TYR A 542 -4.36 13.94 20.23
CA TYR A 542 -4.70 14.17 18.83
C TYR A 542 -4.13 15.53 18.44
N VAL A 543 -3.27 15.54 17.44
CA VAL A 543 -2.55 16.74 17.02
C VAL A 543 -3.03 17.16 15.64
N GLU A 544 -3.40 18.42 15.51
CA GLU A 544 -3.75 19.05 14.24
C GLU A 544 -2.68 20.09 13.91
N ALA A 545 -1.98 19.91 12.79
CA ALA A 545 -0.98 20.83 12.28
C ALA A 545 -1.44 21.43 10.95
N ARG A 546 -1.29 22.74 10.81
CA ARG A 546 -1.45 23.49 9.55
C ARG A 546 -0.08 24.06 9.17
N PRO A 547 0.68 23.36 8.30
CA PRO A 547 2.02 23.74 7.86
C PRO A 547 2.09 25.05 7.07
#